data_AF-A0A819BRB7-F1
#
_entry.id   AF-A0A819BRB7-F1
#
_cell.length_a   1.000
_cell.length_b   1.000
_cell.length_c   1.000
_cell.angle_alpha   90.00
_cell.angle_beta   90.00
_cell.angle_gamma   90.00
#
_symmetry.space_group_name_H-M   'P 1'
#
loop_
_entity.id
_entity.type
_entity.pdbx_description
1 polymer ?
#
loop_
_entity_poly.entity_id
_entity_poly.type
_entity_poly.pdbx_seq_one_letter_code
_entity_poly.pdbx_strand_id
1 'polypeptide(L)'
;MSTTSDQTNNVHSTTLNDTTLHEDDLTEQAKNNFTYHSDIFRSLESCRQSILRNEYITPIGRNFFLSELYTLHTICKQVLNYASEHNKFIDQNLPNIGPLVVCGLVRTGTTLL
;
A
#
# COMPACT_ATOMS: atom_id res chain seq x y z
N MET A 1 -50.97 -10.00 16.71
CA MET A 1 -50.07 -10.92 16.00
C MET A 1 -49.68 -10.21 14.72
N SER A 2 -48.55 -9.49 14.73
CA SER A 2 -47.23 -9.97 14.25
C SER A 2 -47.31 -10.30 12.75
N THR A 3 -46.55 -9.67 11.86
CA THR A 3 -45.09 -9.53 11.94
C THR A 3 -44.57 -8.29 11.21
N THR A 4 -43.67 -7.58 11.87
CA THR A 4 -42.68 -6.66 11.31
C THR A 4 -41.81 -7.39 10.28
N SER A 5 -41.79 -6.89 9.06
CA SER A 5 -40.81 -7.24 8.03
C SER A 5 -39.56 -6.39 8.25
N ASP A 6 -38.63 -6.90 9.05
CA ASP A 6 -37.28 -6.35 9.12
C ASP A 6 -36.56 -6.62 7.79
N GLN A 7 -36.59 -5.62 6.92
CA GLN A 7 -35.63 -5.46 5.84
C GLN A 7 -34.25 -5.28 6.48
N THR A 8 -33.56 -6.39 6.72
CA THR A 8 -32.15 -6.37 7.04
C THR A 8 -31.42 -5.85 5.81
N ASN A 9 -30.93 -4.62 5.95
CA ASN A 9 -29.97 -3.97 5.07
C ASN A 9 -28.94 -5.00 4.58
N ASN A 10 -29.07 -5.39 3.32
CA ASN A 10 -28.04 -6.10 2.60
C ASN A 10 -26.94 -5.07 2.34
N VAL A 11 -26.17 -4.76 3.39
CA VAL A 11 -24.97 -3.94 3.31
C VAL A 11 -24.06 -4.71 2.36
N HIS A 12 -23.97 -4.17 1.15
CA HIS A 12 -23.02 -4.50 0.12
C HIS A 12 -21.64 -4.59 0.78
N SER A 13 -21.30 -5.79 1.23
CA SER A 13 -19.96 -6.15 1.63
C SER A 13 -19.25 -6.37 0.31
N THR A 14 -18.92 -5.28 -0.38
CA THR A 14 -18.01 -5.29 -1.51
C THR A 14 -16.74 -5.93 -0.97
N THR A 15 -16.58 -7.22 -1.23
CA THR A 15 -15.45 -8.00 -0.75
C THR A 15 -14.22 -7.36 -1.36
N LEU A 16 -13.41 -6.70 -0.52
CA LEU A 16 -12.09 -6.14 -0.84
C LEU A 16 -11.10 -7.18 -1.43
N ASN A 17 -11.54 -8.44 -1.53
CA ASN A 17 -10.88 -9.51 -2.28
C ASN A 17 -10.75 -9.19 -3.78
N ASP A 18 -11.63 -8.35 -4.34
CA ASP A 18 -11.63 -8.00 -5.78
C ASP A 18 -10.77 -6.77 -6.10
N THR A 19 -10.08 -6.19 -5.12
CA THR A 19 -9.19 -5.05 -5.37
C THR A 19 -7.88 -5.55 -5.97
N THR A 20 -7.87 -5.72 -7.29
CA THR A 20 -6.67 -6.02 -8.07
C THR A 20 -5.71 -4.82 -7.99
N LEU A 21 -4.45 -5.08 -7.61
CA LEU A 21 -3.41 -4.05 -7.58
C LEU A 21 -2.94 -3.80 -9.02
N HIS A 22 -3.61 -2.87 -9.72
CA HIS A 22 -3.28 -2.52 -11.10
C HIS A 22 -2.27 -1.37 -11.21
N GLU A 23 -1.35 -1.52 -12.16
CA GLU A 23 -0.35 -0.51 -12.52
C GLU A 23 -0.91 0.61 -13.41
N ASP A 24 -2.18 0.56 -13.78
CA ASP A 24 -2.78 1.39 -14.83
C ASP A 24 -2.66 2.91 -14.58
N ASP A 25 -2.53 3.32 -13.32
CA ASP A 25 -2.36 4.73 -12.93
C ASP A 25 -0.89 5.19 -12.86
N LEU A 26 0.09 4.31 -13.12
CA LEU A 26 1.50 4.67 -13.15
C LEU A 26 1.89 5.18 -14.55
N THR A 27 2.37 6.41 -14.64
CA THR A 27 2.75 7.03 -15.91
C THR A 27 3.95 6.33 -16.55
N GLU A 28 4.01 6.29 -17.88
CA GLU A 28 5.15 5.74 -18.61
C GLU A 28 6.46 6.47 -18.29
N GLN A 29 6.38 7.77 -18.00
CA GLN A 29 7.52 8.55 -17.53
C GLN A 29 8.04 8.04 -16.18
N ALA A 30 7.15 7.76 -15.22
CA ALA A 30 7.55 7.17 -13.94
C ALA A 30 8.12 5.75 -14.10
N LYS A 31 7.54 4.92 -14.98
CA LYS A 31 8.07 3.57 -15.27
C LYS A 31 9.50 3.63 -15.83
N ASN A 32 9.76 4.58 -16.72
CA ASN A 32 11.08 4.80 -17.31
C ASN A 32 12.09 5.37 -16.30
N ASN A 33 11.67 6.30 -15.44
CA ASN A 33 12.56 6.94 -14.47
C ASN A 33 12.86 6.03 -13.26
N PHE A 34 11.95 5.14 -12.89
CA PHE A 34 12.04 4.30 -11.70
C PHE A 34 11.89 2.81 -12.03
N THR A 35 12.95 2.19 -12.54
CA THR A 35 12.93 0.77 -12.96
C THR A 35 12.55 -0.22 -11.84
N TYR A 36 12.76 0.18 -10.57
CA TYR A 36 12.43 -0.61 -9.39
C TYR A 36 10.93 -0.62 -9.03
N HIS A 37 10.06 0.11 -9.75
CA HIS A 37 8.62 0.10 -9.49
C HIS A 37 8.02 -1.31 -9.55
N SER A 38 8.49 -2.12 -10.50
CA SER A 38 8.05 -3.49 -10.69
C SER A 38 8.35 -4.39 -9.49
N ASP A 39 9.51 -4.19 -8.84
CA ASP A 39 9.87 -4.90 -7.61
C ASP A 39 8.98 -4.51 -6.43
N ILE A 40 8.63 -3.23 -6.33
CA ILE A 40 7.69 -2.73 -5.31
C ILE A 40 6.33 -3.41 -5.50
N PHE A 41 5.77 -3.38 -6.71
CA PHE A 41 4.43 -3.92 -6.96
C PHE A 41 4.39 -5.45 -6.86
N ARG A 42 5.44 -6.13 -7.32
CA ARG A 42 5.59 -7.58 -7.10
C ARG A 42 5.61 -7.92 -5.61
N SER A 43 6.30 -7.11 -4.80
CA SER A 43 6.34 -7.32 -3.34
C SER A 43 4.97 -7.09 -2.70
N LEU A 44 4.25 -6.06 -3.12
CA LEU A 44 2.90 -5.77 -2.64
C LEU A 44 1.92 -6.89 -3.02
N GLU A 45 1.98 -7.43 -4.24
CA GLU A 45 1.16 -8.58 -4.63
C GLU A 45 1.52 -9.83 -3.82
N SER A 46 2.80 -10.08 -3.54
CA SER A 46 3.22 -11.17 -2.65
C SER A 46 2.65 -11.01 -1.23
N CYS A 47 2.60 -9.79 -0.69
CA CYS A 47 1.93 -9.50 0.57
C CYS A 47 0.43 -9.79 0.49
N ARG A 48 -0.24 -9.35 -0.60
CA ARG A 48 -1.67 -9.62 -0.83
C ARG A 48 -1.96 -11.12 -0.81
N GLN A 49 -1.20 -11.91 -1.56
CA GLN A 49 -1.34 -13.37 -1.60
C GLN A 49 -1.13 -13.99 -0.22
N SER A 50 -0.16 -13.50 0.54
CA SER A 50 0.10 -13.98 1.90
C SER A 50 -1.06 -13.70 2.86
N ILE A 51 -1.69 -12.53 2.75
CA ILE A 51 -2.89 -12.17 3.55
C ILE A 51 -4.09 -13.04 3.16
N LEU A 52 -4.32 -13.24 1.86
CA LEU A 52 -5.45 -14.02 1.36
C LEU A 52 -5.36 -15.50 1.72
N ARG A 53 -4.15 -16.08 1.64
CA ARG A 53 -3.90 -17.50 1.95
C ARG A 53 -3.82 -17.78 3.45
N ASN A 54 -3.77 -16.76 4.29
CA ASN A 54 -3.65 -16.94 5.73
C ASN A 54 -5.03 -17.25 6.35
N GLU A 55 -5.19 -18.50 6.79
CA GLU A 55 -6.39 -19.02 7.43
C GLU A 55 -6.60 -18.51 8.86
N TYR A 56 -5.53 -18.01 9.50
CA TYR A 56 -5.56 -17.52 10.89
C TYR A 56 -6.00 -16.05 10.99
N ILE A 57 -6.15 -15.35 9.86
CA ILE A 57 -6.62 -13.96 9.85
C ILE A 57 -8.15 -13.97 9.80
N THR A 58 -8.77 -13.26 10.74
CA THR A 58 -10.23 -13.08 10.75
C THR A 58 -10.70 -12.33 9.50
N PRO A 59 -11.94 -12.54 9.03
CA PRO A 59 -12.44 -11.82 7.85
C PRO A 59 -12.30 -10.29 7.95
N ILE A 60 -12.56 -9.73 9.13
CA ILE A 60 -12.40 -8.29 9.40
C ILE A 60 -10.92 -7.88 9.31
N GLY A 61 -10.02 -8.66 9.92
CA GLY A 61 -8.58 -8.39 9.86
C GLY A 61 -8.05 -8.48 8.43
N ARG A 62 -8.56 -9.43 7.63
CA ARG A 62 -8.18 -9.58 6.21
C ARG A 62 -8.56 -8.34 5.42
N ASN A 63 -9.78 -7.86 5.57
CA ASN A 63 -10.24 -6.62 4.93
C ASN A 63 -9.41 -5.41 5.36
N PHE A 64 -9.08 -5.29 6.65
CA PHE A 64 -8.23 -4.22 7.17
C PHE A 64 -6.83 -4.23 6.51
N PHE A 65 -6.14 -5.39 6.50
CA PHE A 65 -4.82 -5.49 5.90
C PHE A 65 -4.83 -5.26 4.39
N LEU A 66 -5.84 -5.76 3.68
CA LEU A 66 -5.98 -5.52 2.24
C LEU A 66 -6.25 -4.04 1.94
N SER A 67 -7.04 -3.35 2.77
CA SER A 67 -7.29 -1.92 2.64
C SER A 67 -6.02 -1.09 2.86
N GLU A 68 -5.25 -1.41 3.90
CA GLU A 68 -3.94 -0.78 4.15
C GLU A 68 -2.97 -1.00 2.99
N LEU A 69 -2.90 -2.23 2.48
CA LEU A 69 -2.05 -2.59 1.35
C LEU A 69 -2.44 -1.81 0.07
N TYR A 70 -3.74 -1.65 -0.18
CA TYR A 70 -4.24 -0.85 -1.30
C TYR A 70 -3.90 0.64 -1.16
N THR A 71 -4.05 1.20 0.05
CA THR A 71 -3.65 2.58 0.34
C THR A 71 -2.15 2.77 0.09
N LEU A 72 -1.32 1.85 0.59
CA LEU A 72 0.13 1.89 0.36
C LEU A 72 0.47 1.82 -1.13
N HIS A 73 -0.14 0.90 -1.87
CA HIS A 73 0.03 0.77 -3.31
C HIS A 73 -0.33 2.07 -4.06
N THR A 74 -1.44 2.71 -3.67
CA THR A 74 -1.89 3.97 -4.25
C THR A 74 -0.90 5.11 -3.97
N ILE A 75 -0.42 5.22 -2.73
CA ILE A 75 0.58 6.22 -2.34
C ILE A 75 1.88 6.01 -3.12
N CYS A 76 2.34 4.77 -3.27
CA CYS A 76 3.53 4.47 -4.07
C CYS A 76 3.39 4.97 -5.51
N LYS A 77 2.26 4.71 -6.17
CA LYS A 77 1.99 5.23 -7.53
C LYS A 77 2.04 6.76 -7.57
N GLN A 78 1.37 7.42 -6.62
CA GLN A 78 1.34 8.88 -6.54
C GLN A 78 2.72 9.49 -6.35
N VAL A 79 3.54 8.93 -5.45
CA VAL A 79 4.90 9.40 -5.20
C VAL A 79 5.78 9.23 -6.43
N LEU A 80 5.73 8.08 -7.11
CA LEU A 80 6.52 7.83 -8.32
C LEU A 80 6.11 8.76 -9.47
N ASN A 81 4.80 8.94 -9.69
CA ASN A 81 4.31 9.89 -10.69
C ASN A 81 4.77 11.32 -10.37
N TYR A 82 4.56 11.77 -9.14
CA TYR A 82 4.95 13.12 -8.71
C TYR A 82 6.46 13.36 -8.89
N ALA A 83 7.29 12.41 -8.44
CA ALA A 83 8.74 12.50 -8.57
C ALA A 83 9.19 12.50 -10.03
N SER A 84 8.51 11.76 -10.91
CA SER A 84 8.81 11.73 -12.34
C SER A 84 8.48 13.05 -13.05
N GLU A 85 7.41 13.72 -12.65
CA GLU A 85 6.99 15.02 -13.18
C GLU A 85 7.86 16.17 -12.63
N HIS A 86 8.41 16.00 -11.43
CA HIS A 86 9.17 17.02 -10.71
C HIS A 86 10.64 16.62 -10.53
N ASN A 87 11.31 16.23 -11.63
CA ASN A 87 12.73 15.82 -11.66
C ASN A 87 13.72 16.79 -10.98
N LYS A 88 13.33 18.06 -10.79
CA LYS A 88 14.13 19.05 -10.06
C LYS A 88 14.48 18.62 -8.63
N PHE A 89 13.69 17.76 -7.98
CA PHE A 89 14.02 17.23 -6.64
C PHE A 89 15.12 16.16 -6.67
N ILE A 90 15.27 15.45 -7.78
CA ILE A 90 16.30 14.42 -7.95
C ILE A 90 17.62 15.07 -8.40
N ASP A 91 17.53 16.08 -9.26
CA ASP A 91 18.70 16.82 -9.79
C ASP A 91 19.19 17.93 -8.85
N GLN A 92 18.41 18.30 -7.83
CA GLN A 92 18.90 19.16 -6.76
C GLN A 92 19.94 18.40 -5.96
N ASN A 93 21.21 18.68 -6.27
CA ASN A 93 22.39 18.35 -5.49
C ASN A 93 22.27 18.89 -4.06
N LEU A 94 21.36 18.35 -3.25
CA LEU A 94 21.52 18.42 -1.80
C LEU A 94 22.87 17.74 -1.53
N PRO A 95 23.80 18.41 -0.84
CA PRO A 95 25.03 17.75 -0.45
C PRO A 95 24.62 16.50 0.32
N ASN A 96 25.03 15.34 -0.20
CA ASN A 96 24.72 14.03 0.36
C ASN A 96 25.54 13.87 1.65
N ILE A 97 25.21 14.67 2.67
CA ILE A 97 25.57 14.42 4.06
C ILE A 97 24.71 13.22 4.41
N GLY A 98 25.28 12.02 4.28
CA GLY A 98 24.55 10.77 4.27
C GLY A 98 23.51 10.67 5.40
N PRO A 99 22.35 10.04 5.14
CA PRO A 99 21.26 9.99 6.10
C PRO A 99 21.72 9.30 7.39
N LEU A 100 21.37 9.90 8.54
CA LEU A 100 21.46 9.20 9.81
C LEU A 100 20.32 8.18 9.90
N VAL A 101 20.66 6.90 9.83
CA VAL A 101 19.68 5.81 9.90
C VAL A 101 19.77 5.12 11.26
N VAL A 102 18.66 5.07 11.99
CA VAL A 102 18.53 4.32 13.25
C VAL A 102 17.96 2.94 12.95
N CYS A 103 18.77 1.90 13.18
CA CYS A 103 18.40 0.50 12.94
C CYS A 103 18.55 -0.32 14.22
N GLY A 104 17.71 -1.34 14.39
CA GLY A 104 17.76 -2.25 15.53
C GLY A 104 16.49 -3.10 15.63
N LEU A 105 16.41 -3.92 16.67
CA LEU A 105 15.18 -4.63 16.99
C LEU A 105 14.10 -3.64 17.45
N VAL A 106 12.85 -4.04 17.25
CA VAL A 106 11.71 -3.36 17.89
C VAL A 106 11.89 -3.37 19.42
N ARG A 107 11.31 -2.37 20.10
CA ARG A 107 11.33 -2.23 21.57
C ARG A 107 12.70 -1.91 22.19
N THR A 108 13.60 -1.26 21.45
CA THR A 108 14.91 -0.81 21.94
C THR A 108 14.90 0.59 22.57
N GLY A 109 13.73 1.23 22.70
CA GLY A 109 13.62 2.56 23.31
C GLY A 109 14.09 3.70 22.42
N THR A 110 14.18 3.47 21.10
CA THR A 110 14.60 4.47 20.10
C THR A 110 13.66 5.65 19.94
N THR A 111 12.54 5.71 20.68
CA THR A 111 11.62 6.86 20.67
C THR A 111 12.22 8.12 21.30
N LEU A 112 13.18 7.98 22.23
CA LEU A 112 13.88 9.12 22.83
C LEU A 112 15.05 9.61 21.98
N LEU A 113 15.62 8.72 21.14
CA LEU A 113 16.65 9.04 20.16
C LEU A 113 16.08 9.95 19.06
#